data_AF-A0A7V4WYP6-F1
#
_entry.id   AF-A0A7V4WYP6-F1
#
_cell.length_a   1.000
_cell.length_b   1.000
_cell.length_c   1.000
_cell.angle_alpha   90.00
_cell.angle_beta   90.00
_cell.angle_gamma   90.00
#
_symmetry.space_group_name_H-M   'P 1'
#
loop_
_entity.id
_entity.type
_entity.pdbx_description
1 polymer ?
#
loop_
_entity_poly.entity_id
_entity_poly.type
_entity_poly.pdbx_seq_one_letter_code
_entity_poly.pdbx_strand_id
1 'polypeptide(L)'
;MKSLFIDIKNDETRCYLFSIEHGRFEHVETKVVNEAGNYDFGIKNSGNIDVNISLPINMLNFRVLELPFRDKERILEVLPFELEGMILGGSDKVIMDAVVLNKTDNKYKVLAVYIEKLILGRTLSDLKASSLTPSLITSIELRSVLNEFSTEKLINPVNIDDAQRIKYAIEEIINPSINLSKGEFVFKQHLEETKKGLKIASILLLLIFFTISADIIFHLYTTRSEISNIKKEIRKQYLELYPQEKNVVNEYYKLQSHFKELIDRNSYLSGISCLNTLRLLSQLERRSAIFNELIIEKGNLTLKGEADNLNDIQQIKDSLSRNFENVVISDSKSSLQNKMLFTITAQEKKLE
;
A
#
# COMPACT_ATOMS: atom_id res chain seq x y z
N MET A 1 -6.84 32.47 -18.83
CA MET A 1 -6.03 33.35 -17.93
C MET A 1 -5.34 34.38 -18.79
N LYS A 2 -5.05 35.59 -18.30
CA LYS A 2 -4.31 36.60 -19.09
C LYS A 2 -2.91 36.78 -18.49
N SER A 3 -1.91 36.96 -19.35
CA SER A 3 -0.53 37.25 -18.96
C SER A 3 -0.07 38.52 -19.67
N LEU A 4 0.48 39.46 -18.91
CA LEU A 4 1.06 40.70 -19.41
C LEU A 4 2.58 40.56 -19.37
N PHE A 5 3.24 40.76 -20.51
CA PHE A 5 4.69 40.73 -20.62
C PHE A 5 5.22 42.10 -21.00
N ILE A 6 6.03 42.71 -20.14
CA ILE A 6 6.57 44.05 -20.28
C ILE A 6 8.03 43.95 -20.72
N ASP A 7 8.31 44.30 -21.97
CA ASP A 7 9.63 44.30 -22.59
C ASP A 7 10.23 45.70 -22.56
N ILE A 8 11.18 45.92 -21.63
CA ILE A 8 11.89 47.19 -21.52
C ILE A 8 13.05 47.20 -22.52
N LYS A 9 13.02 48.16 -23.43
CA LYS A 9 14.13 48.45 -24.36
C LYS A 9 14.83 49.74 -23.94
N ASN A 10 15.90 50.08 -24.65
CA ASN A 10 16.69 51.29 -24.39
C ASN A 10 15.94 52.58 -24.72
N ASP A 11 15.07 52.52 -25.73
CA ASP A 11 14.39 53.64 -26.35
C ASP A 11 12.89 53.70 -26.03
N GLU A 12 12.28 52.56 -25.75
CA GLU A 12 10.85 52.43 -25.51
C GLU A 12 10.54 51.23 -24.60
N THR A 13 9.36 51.21 -23.98
CA THR A 13 8.85 50.01 -23.32
C THR A 13 7.71 49.44 -24.15
N ARG A 14 7.78 48.16 -24.48
CA ARG A 14 6.71 47.45 -25.19
C ARG A 14 6.04 46.48 -24.26
N CYS A 15 4.75 46.27 -24.47
CA CYS A 15 3.99 45.36 -23.64
C CYS A 15 3.13 44.47 -24.52
N TYR A 16 3.18 43.18 -24.22
CA TYR A 16 2.46 42.14 -24.94
C TYR A 16 1.41 41.53 -24.02
N LEU A 17 0.16 41.56 -24.43
CA LEU A 17 -0.93 40.89 -23.73
C LEU A 17 -1.19 39.53 -24.37
N PHE A 18 -1.15 38.48 -23.56
CA PHE A 18 -1.41 37.11 -23.96
C PHE A 18 -2.67 36.55 -23.31
N SER A 19 -3.47 35.83 -24.08
CA SER A 19 -4.53 34.96 -23.58
C SER A 19 -3.99 33.53 -23.47
N ILE A 20 -4.30 32.87 -22.36
CA ILE A 20 -3.92 31.48 -22.10
C ILE A 20 -5.18 30.63 -22.15
N GLU A 21 -5.27 29.81 -23.21
CA GLU A 21 -6.34 28.85 -23.44
C GLU A 21 -5.73 27.47 -23.68
N HIS A 22 -6.16 26.46 -22.91
CA HIS A 22 -5.65 25.07 -23.03
C HIS A 22 -4.12 24.93 -23.01
N GLY A 23 -3.41 25.84 -22.30
CA GLY A 23 -1.95 25.87 -22.22
C GLY A 23 -1.24 26.47 -23.44
N ARG A 24 -2.00 27.00 -24.42
CA ARG A 24 -1.45 27.77 -25.55
C ARG A 24 -1.54 29.26 -25.25
N PHE A 25 -0.48 29.97 -25.59
CA PHE A 25 -0.41 31.43 -25.50
C PHE A 25 -0.80 32.01 -26.85
N GLU A 26 -1.86 32.80 -26.87
CA GLU A 26 -2.27 33.58 -28.04
C GLU A 26 -1.99 35.05 -27.77
N HIS A 27 -1.24 35.68 -28.67
CA HIS A 27 -0.99 37.12 -28.63
C HIS A 27 -2.28 37.88 -28.94
N VAL A 28 -2.70 38.75 -28.02
CA VAL A 28 -3.95 39.52 -28.12
C VAL A 28 -3.66 40.94 -28.59
N GLU A 29 -2.70 41.60 -27.95
CA GLU A 29 -2.44 43.03 -28.17
C GLU A 29 -0.98 43.38 -27.87
N THR A 30 -0.43 44.35 -28.62
CA THR A 30 0.85 45.00 -28.31
C THR A 30 0.63 46.49 -28.08
N LYS A 31 1.17 47.03 -26.99
CA LYS A 31 1.17 48.47 -26.71
C LYS A 31 2.59 48.97 -26.54
N VAL A 32 2.90 50.11 -27.16
CA VAL A 32 4.17 50.83 -26.95
C VAL A 32 3.91 51.94 -25.93
N VAL A 33 4.74 51.98 -24.90
CA VAL A 33 4.67 52.92 -23.78
C VAL A 33 5.94 53.79 -23.83
N ASN A 34 5.76 55.04 -24.22
CA ASN A 34 6.83 56.02 -24.38
C ASN A 34 7.11 56.84 -23.09
N GLU A 35 6.18 56.81 -22.13
CA GLU A 35 6.31 57.50 -20.84
C GLU A 35 6.23 56.48 -19.70
N ALA A 36 7.22 56.50 -18.82
CA ALA A 36 7.29 55.63 -17.65
C ALA A 36 5.99 55.73 -16.81
N GLY A 37 5.29 54.61 -16.62
CA GLY A 37 4.12 54.53 -15.74
C GLY A 37 2.74 54.46 -16.41
N ASN A 38 2.63 54.55 -17.74
CA ASN A 38 1.33 54.35 -18.44
C ASN A 38 1.12 52.89 -18.89
N TYR A 39 1.07 51.98 -17.92
CA TYR A 39 0.79 50.55 -18.14
C TYR A 39 -0.73 50.23 -18.17
N ASP A 40 -1.58 51.23 -18.42
CA ASP A 40 -3.04 51.01 -18.47
C ASP A 40 -3.44 50.35 -19.80
N PHE A 41 -3.62 49.04 -19.79
CA PHE A 41 -4.18 48.26 -20.90
C PHE A 41 -5.72 48.31 -20.94
N GLY A 42 -6.36 49.23 -20.21
CA GLY A 42 -7.80 49.16 -19.94
C GLY A 42 -8.17 48.00 -19.01
N ILE A 43 -7.16 47.39 -18.37
CA ILE A 43 -7.30 46.21 -17.52
C ILE A 43 -7.60 46.63 -16.08
N LYS A 44 -8.54 47.54 -15.88
CA LYS A 44 -8.99 47.91 -14.52
C LYS A 44 -9.93 46.88 -13.89
N ASN A 45 -10.36 45.85 -14.63
CA ASN A 45 -11.42 44.92 -14.18
C ASN A 45 -11.30 43.46 -14.65
N SER A 46 -10.18 43.01 -15.22
CA SER A 46 -10.09 41.62 -15.74
C SER A 46 -9.20 40.73 -14.89
N GLY A 47 -9.69 40.31 -13.72
CA GLY A 47 -9.17 39.16 -12.97
C GLY A 47 -7.68 39.21 -12.59
N ASN A 48 -7.19 38.10 -12.03
CA ASN A 48 -5.78 37.92 -11.67
C ASN A 48 -4.94 37.84 -12.96
N ILE A 49 -4.04 38.79 -13.18
CA ILE A 49 -3.14 38.82 -14.35
C ILE A 49 -1.73 38.52 -13.90
N ASP A 50 -1.12 37.59 -14.62
CA ASP A 50 0.28 37.25 -14.42
C ASP A 50 1.15 38.30 -15.13
N VAL A 51 1.96 39.03 -14.37
CA VAL A 51 2.81 40.10 -14.89
C VAL A 51 4.24 39.60 -14.99
N ASN A 52 4.83 39.72 -16.17
CA ASN A 52 6.18 39.28 -16.49
C ASN A 52 6.95 40.49 -17.03
N ILE A 53 8.23 40.61 -16.71
CA ILE A 53 9.07 41.72 -17.18
C ILE A 53 10.37 41.22 -17.80
N SER A 54 10.77 41.85 -18.90
CA SER A 54 12.03 41.66 -19.58
C SER A 54 12.91 42.88 -19.41
N LEU A 55 14.13 42.64 -18.96
CA LEU A 55 15.17 43.64 -18.84
C LEU A 55 16.05 43.61 -20.10
N PRO A 56 16.49 44.77 -20.60
CA PRO A 56 17.44 44.85 -21.70
C PRO A 56 18.80 44.32 -21.23
N ILE A 57 19.58 43.77 -22.16
CA ILE A 57 20.82 43.06 -21.83
C ILE A 57 21.88 43.98 -21.20
N ASN A 58 21.82 45.28 -21.49
CA ASN A 58 22.74 46.30 -20.95
C ASN A 58 22.49 46.67 -19.48
N MET A 59 21.33 46.30 -18.92
CA MET A 59 21.07 46.41 -17.47
C MET A 59 21.65 45.21 -16.70
N LEU A 60 22.03 44.16 -17.40
CA LEU A 60 22.54 42.92 -16.82
C LEU A 60 24.05 42.87 -16.91
N ASN A 61 24.66 42.27 -15.90
CA ASN A 61 26.08 41.97 -15.87
C ASN A 61 26.30 40.47 -15.99
N PHE A 62 27.42 40.10 -16.60
CA PHE A 62 27.73 38.73 -16.96
C PHE A 62 29.12 38.32 -16.49
N ARG A 63 29.22 37.08 -16.00
CA ARG A 63 30.49 36.39 -15.77
C ARG A 63 30.39 34.95 -16.25
N VAL A 64 31.44 34.48 -16.89
CA VAL A 64 31.55 33.10 -17.34
C VAL A 64 32.42 32.36 -16.33
N LEU A 65 31.87 31.32 -15.71
CA LEU A 65 32.51 30.50 -14.68
C LEU A 65 32.62 29.05 -15.14
N GLU A 66 33.58 28.31 -14.61
CA GLU A 66 33.69 26.87 -14.82
C GLU A 66 33.44 26.13 -13.50
N LEU A 67 32.33 25.40 -13.43
CA LEU A 67 31.92 24.69 -12.21
C LEU A 67 31.93 23.16 -12.41
N PRO A 68 32.24 22.36 -11.39
CA PRO A 68 32.33 20.91 -11.51
C PRO A 68 30.97 20.20 -11.50
N PHE A 69 29.86 20.93 -11.55
CA PHE A 69 28.49 20.39 -11.50
C PHE A 69 27.54 21.20 -12.39
N ARG A 70 26.45 20.55 -12.84
CA ARG A 70 25.41 21.13 -13.72
C ARG A 70 24.16 21.59 -12.96
N ASP A 71 23.97 21.07 -11.75
CA ASP A 71 22.76 21.28 -10.97
C ASP A 71 22.54 22.78 -10.69
N LYS A 72 21.38 23.32 -11.10
CA LYS A 72 21.12 24.77 -11.05
C LYS A 72 21.05 25.29 -9.62
N GLU A 73 20.47 24.53 -8.69
CA GLU A 73 20.36 24.93 -7.28
C GLU A 73 21.74 25.02 -6.64
N ARG A 74 22.56 23.99 -6.84
CA ARG A 74 23.95 23.97 -6.37
C ARG A 74 24.81 25.07 -7.00
N ILE A 75 24.60 25.38 -8.29
CA ILE A 75 25.23 26.54 -8.94
C ILE A 75 24.87 27.82 -8.19
N LEU A 76 23.58 28.07 -7.96
CA LEU A 76 23.12 29.28 -7.29
C LEU A 76 23.63 29.42 -5.85
N GLU A 77 23.84 28.32 -5.13
CA GLU A 77 24.45 28.34 -3.80
C GLU A 77 25.93 28.78 -3.82
N VAL A 78 26.66 28.42 -4.87
CA VAL A 78 28.10 28.67 -4.99
C VAL A 78 28.39 30.03 -5.64
N LEU A 79 27.49 30.54 -6.50
CA LEU A 79 27.67 31.81 -7.21
C LEU A 79 28.04 33.02 -6.31
N PRO A 80 27.42 33.25 -5.14
CA PRO A 80 27.79 34.38 -4.30
C PRO A 80 29.26 34.38 -3.92
N PHE A 81 29.80 33.19 -3.59
CA PHE A 81 31.20 33.02 -3.21
C PHE A 81 32.15 33.16 -4.39
N GLU A 82 31.78 32.64 -5.57
CA GLU A 82 32.60 32.76 -6.79
C GLU A 82 32.66 34.19 -7.32
N LEU A 83 31.61 34.97 -7.10
CA LEU A 83 31.52 36.38 -7.50
C LEU A 83 32.01 37.34 -6.40
N GLU A 84 32.38 36.82 -5.23
CA GLU A 84 32.93 37.58 -4.12
C GLU A 84 34.25 38.22 -4.55
N GLY A 85 34.37 39.55 -4.38
CA GLY A 85 35.53 40.31 -4.86
C GLY A 85 35.53 40.66 -6.36
N MET A 86 34.65 40.07 -7.17
CA MET A 86 34.42 40.50 -8.57
C MET A 86 33.34 41.56 -8.70
N ILE A 87 32.45 41.65 -7.70
CA ILE A 87 31.35 42.60 -7.63
C ILE A 87 31.72 43.74 -6.68
N LEU A 88 31.67 44.97 -7.20
CA LEU A 88 31.89 46.17 -6.39
C LEU A 88 30.81 46.27 -5.30
N GLY A 89 31.24 46.22 -4.04
CA GLY A 89 30.34 46.30 -2.89
C GLY A 89 29.74 44.97 -2.41
N GLY A 90 30.18 43.84 -2.96
CA GLY A 90 29.83 42.49 -2.47
C GLY A 90 28.64 41.84 -3.16
N SER A 91 28.58 40.51 -3.07
CA SER A 91 27.52 39.68 -3.65
C SER A 91 26.12 39.99 -3.08
N ASP A 92 26.04 40.50 -1.85
CA ASP A 92 24.79 40.88 -1.18
C ASP A 92 24.05 42.05 -1.85
N LYS A 93 24.72 42.87 -2.67
CA LYS A 93 24.12 44.04 -3.33
C LYS A 93 23.48 43.72 -4.67
N VAL A 94 23.61 42.48 -5.14
CA VAL A 94 23.09 42.06 -6.44
C VAL A 94 22.04 40.98 -6.29
N ILE A 95 21.22 40.82 -7.32
CA ILE A 95 20.42 39.62 -7.56
C ILE A 95 21.10 38.85 -8.68
N MET A 96 21.21 37.54 -8.53
CA MET A 96 21.90 36.67 -9.49
C MET A 96 21.06 35.45 -9.89
N ASP A 97 21.24 35.04 -11.13
CA ASP A 97 20.82 33.75 -11.65
C ASP A 97 21.91 33.16 -12.56
N ALA A 98 21.73 31.93 -13.02
CA ALA A 98 22.69 31.29 -13.91
C ALA A 98 22.06 30.49 -15.03
N VAL A 99 22.80 30.42 -16.14
CA VAL A 99 22.50 29.59 -17.30
C VAL A 99 23.68 28.66 -17.56
N VAL A 100 23.42 27.36 -17.70
CA VAL A 100 24.44 26.38 -18.09
C VAL A 100 24.59 26.41 -19.60
N LEU A 101 25.80 26.71 -20.09
CA LEU A 101 26.07 26.88 -21.52
C LEU A 101 26.45 25.55 -22.19
N ASN A 102 27.59 25.00 -21.81
CA ASN A 102 28.13 23.76 -22.37
C ASN A 102 29.03 23.04 -21.35
N LYS A 103 29.52 21.85 -21.73
CA LYS A 103 30.44 21.04 -20.93
C LYS A 103 31.81 21.05 -21.62
N THR A 104 32.87 21.28 -20.85
CA THR A 104 34.26 21.24 -21.32
C THR A 104 35.06 20.36 -20.35
N ASP A 105 35.72 19.30 -20.84
CA ASP A 105 36.69 18.46 -20.10
C ASP A 105 36.32 18.18 -18.63
N ASN A 106 35.06 17.78 -18.42
CA ASN A 106 34.46 17.42 -17.14
C ASN A 106 34.03 18.56 -16.19
N LYS A 107 34.11 19.81 -16.65
CA LYS A 107 33.47 20.98 -16.01
C LYS A 107 32.33 21.52 -16.88
N TYR A 108 31.45 22.28 -16.25
CA TYR A 108 30.34 22.97 -16.90
C TYR A 108 30.65 24.46 -16.97
N LYS A 109 30.56 25.01 -18.17
CA LYS A 109 30.65 26.45 -18.40
C LYS A 109 29.30 27.07 -18.05
N VAL A 110 29.31 27.99 -17.11
CA VAL A 110 28.11 28.62 -16.56
C VAL A 110 28.20 30.12 -16.79
N LEU A 111 27.13 30.70 -17.34
CA LEU A 111 26.93 32.13 -17.42
C LEU A 111 26.21 32.58 -16.16
N ALA A 112 26.93 33.22 -15.25
CA ALA A 112 26.34 33.96 -14.14
C ALA A 112 25.81 35.30 -14.67
N VAL A 113 24.55 35.57 -14.37
CA VAL A 113 23.83 36.80 -14.75
C VAL A 113 23.43 37.51 -13.48
N TYR A 114 23.77 38.78 -13.34
CA TYR A 114 23.44 39.55 -12.14
C TYR A 114 23.13 41.01 -12.43
N ILE A 115 22.31 41.60 -11.54
CA ILE A 115 21.91 43.01 -11.58
C ILE A 115 21.98 43.59 -10.17
N GLU A 116 22.40 44.85 -10.04
CA GLU A 116 22.37 45.54 -8.76
C GLU A 116 20.94 45.73 -8.26
N LYS A 117 20.71 45.43 -6.98
CA LYS A 117 19.40 45.58 -6.32
C LYS A 117 18.87 47.00 -6.44
N LEU A 118 19.74 48.01 -6.38
CA LEU A 118 19.36 49.42 -6.54
C LEU A 118 18.84 49.73 -7.94
N ILE A 119 19.49 49.21 -8.98
CA ILE A 119 19.08 49.42 -10.38
C ILE A 119 17.74 48.70 -10.60
N LEU A 120 17.66 47.43 -10.21
CA LEU A 120 16.42 46.64 -10.34
C LEU A 120 15.26 47.30 -9.56
N GLY A 121 15.52 47.77 -8.34
CA GLY A 121 14.52 48.46 -7.52
C GLY A 121 13.99 49.74 -8.15
N ARG A 122 14.83 50.51 -8.85
CA ARG A 122 14.41 51.69 -9.62
C ARG A 122 13.59 51.29 -10.84
N THR A 123 14.00 50.28 -11.60
CA THR A 123 13.22 49.82 -12.76
C THR A 123 11.84 49.33 -12.35
N LEU A 124 11.73 48.70 -11.17
CA LEU A 124 10.46 48.17 -10.66
C LEU A 124 9.60 49.20 -9.90
N SER A 125 10.11 50.40 -9.60
CA SER A 125 9.32 51.39 -8.82
C SER A 125 8.07 51.84 -9.55
N ASP A 126 8.17 51.98 -10.87
CA ASP A 126 7.07 52.47 -11.71
C ASP A 126 5.95 51.42 -11.80
N LEU A 127 6.32 50.13 -11.87
CA LEU A 127 5.35 49.04 -11.81
C LEU A 127 4.66 48.96 -10.46
N LYS A 128 5.42 49.11 -9.36
CA LYS A 128 4.86 49.16 -8.00
C LYS A 128 3.86 50.30 -7.84
N ALA A 129 4.13 51.47 -8.40
CA ALA A 129 3.21 52.61 -8.39
C ALA A 129 1.89 52.29 -9.12
N SER A 130 1.95 51.50 -10.20
CA SER A 130 0.77 50.99 -10.92
C SER A 130 0.13 49.74 -10.30
N SER A 131 0.54 49.33 -9.09
CA SER A 131 0.07 48.10 -8.42
C SER A 131 0.34 46.80 -9.20
N LEU A 132 1.29 46.83 -10.13
CA LEU A 132 1.74 45.66 -10.88
C LEU A 132 3.02 45.12 -10.22
N THR A 133 3.04 43.82 -9.93
CA THR A 133 4.20 43.14 -9.34
C THR A 133 4.59 41.96 -10.22
N PRO A 134 5.81 41.94 -10.77
CA PRO A 134 6.20 40.87 -11.68
C PRO A 134 6.40 39.55 -10.94
N SER A 135 5.84 38.46 -11.48
CA SER A 135 6.10 37.09 -11.04
C SER A 135 7.43 36.57 -11.62
N LEU A 136 7.76 36.98 -12.84
CA LEU A 136 9.00 36.67 -13.57
C LEU A 136 9.74 37.95 -13.96
N ILE A 137 11.05 37.97 -13.70
CA ILE A 137 11.97 39.01 -14.19
C ILE A 137 13.04 38.32 -15.03
N THR A 138 13.03 38.54 -16.33
CA THR A 138 13.89 37.84 -17.31
C THR A 138 14.49 38.80 -18.35
N SER A 139 15.02 38.30 -19.48
CA SER A 139 15.54 39.07 -20.61
C SER A 139 15.39 38.32 -21.94
N ILE A 140 14.58 38.88 -22.87
CA ILE A 140 14.40 38.37 -24.23
C ILE A 140 15.71 38.45 -25.02
N GLU A 141 16.45 39.55 -24.82
CA GLU A 141 17.73 39.76 -25.50
C GLU A 141 18.74 38.70 -25.09
N LEU A 142 18.78 38.35 -23.80
CA LEU A 142 19.61 37.23 -23.33
C LEU A 142 19.18 35.91 -23.96
N ARG A 143 17.88 35.60 -24.04
CA ARG A 143 17.40 34.38 -24.72
C ARG A 143 17.88 34.29 -26.17
N SER A 144 17.77 35.39 -26.91
CA SER A 144 18.26 35.46 -28.28
C SER A 144 19.76 35.14 -28.36
N VAL A 145 20.56 35.73 -27.45
CA VAL A 145 22.00 35.47 -27.38
C VAL A 145 22.31 34.01 -27.02
N LEU A 146 21.52 33.39 -26.14
CA LEU A 146 21.75 32.01 -25.70
C LEU A 146 21.54 30.96 -26.80
N ASN A 147 20.67 31.22 -27.78
CA ASN A 147 20.45 30.30 -28.90
C ASN A 147 21.73 30.09 -29.75
N GLU A 148 22.57 31.12 -29.86
CA GLU A 148 23.87 31.08 -30.53
C GLU A 148 24.92 31.80 -29.70
N PHE A 149 25.24 31.23 -28.54
CA PHE A 149 26.03 31.89 -27.52
C PHE A 149 27.44 32.27 -28.01
N SER A 150 27.75 33.57 -27.94
CA SER A 150 29.10 34.12 -28.04
C SER A 150 29.24 35.27 -27.03
N THR A 151 30.40 35.37 -26.39
CA THR A 151 30.67 36.44 -25.42
C THR A 151 30.62 37.84 -26.06
N GLU A 152 30.91 37.94 -27.35
CA GLU A 152 30.85 39.20 -28.10
C GLU A 152 29.41 39.71 -28.25
N LYS A 153 28.45 38.79 -28.40
CA LYS A 153 27.02 39.12 -28.52
C LYS A 153 26.41 39.67 -27.23
N LEU A 154 27.06 39.46 -26.08
CA LEU A 154 26.62 40.04 -24.80
C LEU A 154 26.94 41.55 -24.69
N ILE A 155 27.91 42.03 -25.47
CA ILE A 155 28.42 43.42 -25.39
C ILE A 155 27.86 44.27 -26.54
N ASN A 156 27.42 43.65 -27.62
CA ASN A 156 26.85 44.34 -28.78
C ASN A 156 25.33 44.51 -28.66
N PRO A 157 24.74 45.58 -29.25
CA PRO A 157 23.30 45.72 -29.33
C PRO A 157 22.64 44.51 -29.99
N VAL A 158 21.65 43.95 -29.32
CA VAL A 158 20.93 42.76 -29.79
C VAL A 158 19.74 43.22 -30.63
N ASN A 159 19.83 43.03 -31.95
CA ASN A 159 18.75 43.38 -32.87
C ASN A 159 17.80 42.18 -33.06
N ILE A 160 16.57 42.30 -32.56
CA ILE A 160 15.51 41.27 -32.64
C ILE A 160 14.28 41.96 -33.19
N ASP A 161 13.71 41.38 -34.26
CA ASP A 161 12.46 41.86 -34.83
C ASP A 161 11.26 41.62 -33.88
N ASP A 162 10.16 42.31 -34.17
CA ASP A 162 9.00 42.35 -33.28
C ASP A 162 8.30 40.98 -33.16
N ALA A 163 8.24 40.22 -34.25
CA ALA A 163 7.62 38.90 -34.26
C ALA A 163 8.44 37.93 -33.40
N GLN A 164 9.76 38.03 -33.49
CA GLN A 164 10.70 37.20 -32.75
C GLN A 164 10.75 37.60 -31.27
N ARG A 165 10.54 38.88 -30.91
CA ARG A 165 10.35 39.32 -29.52
C ARG A 165 9.10 38.72 -28.90
N ILE A 166 7.96 38.73 -29.60
CA ILE A 166 6.72 38.09 -29.12
C ILE A 166 6.93 36.58 -28.90
N LYS A 167 7.58 35.91 -29.84
CA LYS A 167 7.93 34.49 -29.72
C LYS A 167 8.79 34.22 -28.49
N TYR A 168 9.87 34.98 -28.30
CA TYR A 168 10.74 34.83 -27.14
C TYR A 168 10.07 35.21 -25.82
N ALA A 169 9.13 36.16 -25.81
CA ALA A 169 8.32 36.46 -24.63
C ALA A 169 7.53 35.22 -24.18
N ILE A 170 6.85 34.53 -25.11
CA ILE A 170 6.12 33.29 -24.81
C ILE A 170 7.08 32.21 -24.31
N GLU A 171 8.21 32.03 -24.98
CA GLU A 171 9.20 31.03 -24.58
C GLU A 171 9.77 31.29 -23.17
N GLU A 172 10.01 32.55 -22.81
CA GLU A 172 10.46 32.96 -21.48
C GLU A 172 9.38 32.75 -20.41
N ILE A 173 8.10 32.99 -20.70
CA ILE A 173 7.01 32.69 -19.76
C ILE A 173 6.93 31.19 -19.48
N ILE A 174 7.08 30.35 -20.52
CA ILE A 174 6.95 28.90 -20.41
C ILE A 174 8.19 28.27 -19.75
N ASN A 175 9.38 28.64 -20.21
CA ASN A 175 10.65 28.09 -19.75
C ASN A 175 11.70 29.20 -19.65
N PRO A 176 11.72 29.95 -18.53
CA PRO A 176 12.57 31.12 -18.40
C PRO A 176 14.05 30.77 -18.44
N SER A 177 14.83 31.51 -19.23
CA SER A 177 16.30 31.32 -19.25
C SER A 177 16.90 31.72 -17.90
N ILE A 178 16.42 32.84 -17.38
CA ILE A 178 16.77 33.36 -16.06
C ILE A 178 15.50 33.84 -15.34
N ASN A 179 15.54 33.83 -14.01
CA ASN A 179 14.54 34.48 -13.18
C ASN A 179 15.20 35.28 -12.06
N LEU A 180 15.14 36.60 -12.17
CA LEU A 180 15.67 37.55 -11.19
C LEU A 180 14.61 37.98 -10.16
N SER A 181 13.41 37.40 -10.18
CA SER A 181 12.38 37.54 -9.14
C SER A 181 12.79 36.73 -7.89
N LYS A 182 13.85 37.17 -7.21
CA LYS A 182 14.47 36.50 -6.06
C LYS A 182 14.67 37.47 -4.89
N GLY A 183 14.85 36.92 -3.70
CA GLY A 183 15.08 37.70 -2.47
C GLY A 183 13.94 38.66 -2.16
N GLU A 184 14.25 39.95 -2.07
CA GLU A 184 13.30 41.03 -1.76
C GLU A 184 12.34 41.38 -2.92
N PHE A 185 12.56 40.81 -4.11
CA PHE A 185 11.74 41.01 -5.30
C PHE A 185 10.76 39.86 -5.58
N VAL A 186 10.67 38.86 -4.69
CA VAL A 186 9.75 37.71 -4.84
C VAL A 186 8.31 38.12 -4.56
N PHE A 187 7.42 37.82 -5.52
CA PHE A 187 5.98 37.93 -5.35
C PHE A 187 5.34 36.59 -4.95
N LYS A 188 4.55 36.57 -3.85
CA LYS A 188 4.07 35.34 -3.18
C LYS A 188 2.68 34.84 -3.60
N GLN A 189 2.06 35.37 -4.64
CA GLN A 189 0.62 35.11 -4.89
C GLN A 189 0.31 33.66 -5.35
N HIS A 190 1.21 32.99 -6.08
CA HIS A 190 0.94 31.63 -6.61
C HIS A 190 1.27 30.47 -5.63
N LEU A 191 2.13 30.70 -4.64
CA LEU A 191 2.48 29.68 -3.63
C LEU A 191 1.41 29.55 -2.53
N GLU A 192 0.54 30.53 -2.37
CA GLU A 192 -0.57 30.50 -1.40
C GLU A 192 -1.73 29.60 -1.86
N GLU A 193 -2.00 29.53 -3.17
CA GLU A 193 -3.12 28.76 -3.72
C GLU A 193 -2.83 27.24 -3.71
N THR A 194 -1.62 26.82 -4.04
CA THR A 194 -1.19 25.40 -4.01
C THR A 194 -1.12 24.84 -2.58
N LYS A 195 -0.71 25.66 -1.60
CA LYS A 195 -0.71 25.26 -0.17
C LYS A 195 -2.12 25.03 0.39
N LYS A 196 -3.13 25.75 -0.10
CA LYS A 196 -4.54 25.54 0.31
C LYS A 196 -5.07 24.21 -0.21
N GLY A 197 -4.81 23.88 -1.48
CA GLY A 197 -5.17 22.59 -2.06
C GLY A 197 -4.52 21.42 -1.33
N LEU A 198 -3.23 21.54 -0.97
CA LEU A 198 -2.50 20.51 -0.24
C LEU A 198 -3.01 20.31 1.19
N LYS A 199 -3.42 21.39 1.90
CA LYS A 199 -4.06 21.28 3.21
C LYS A 199 -5.38 20.53 3.14
N ILE A 200 -6.23 20.83 2.14
CA ILE A 200 -7.51 20.13 1.95
C ILE A 200 -7.28 18.66 1.61
N ALA A 201 -6.35 18.35 0.69
CA ALA A 201 -5.99 16.98 0.35
C ALA A 201 -5.46 16.21 1.58
N SER A 202 -4.64 16.84 2.42
CA SER A 202 -4.14 16.26 3.66
C SER A 202 -5.27 15.99 4.66
N ILE A 203 -6.25 16.88 4.80
CA ILE A 203 -7.41 16.69 5.67
C ILE A 203 -8.27 15.52 5.16
N LEU A 204 -8.51 15.44 3.85
CA LEU A 204 -9.27 14.35 3.24
C LEU A 204 -8.57 13.00 3.43
N LEU A 205 -7.25 12.94 3.25
CA LEU A 205 -6.46 11.73 3.52
C LEU A 205 -6.55 11.28 4.97
N LEU A 206 -6.51 12.24 5.91
CA LEU A 206 -6.65 11.95 7.33
C LEU A 206 -8.04 11.39 7.65
N LEU A 207 -9.09 11.94 7.03
CA LEU A 207 -10.46 11.48 7.19
C LEU A 207 -10.63 10.04 6.65
N ILE A 208 -10.09 9.74 5.47
CA ILE A 208 -10.06 8.39 4.89
C ILE A 208 -9.29 7.42 5.79
N PHE A 209 -8.14 7.84 6.34
CA PHE A 209 -7.36 7.01 7.26
C PHE A 209 -8.16 6.67 8.52
N PHE A 210 -8.88 7.64 9.08
CA PHE A 210 -9.72 7.43 10.27
C PHE A 210 -10.92 6.51 9.99
N THR A 211 -11.58 6.61 8.84
CA THR A 211 -12.70 5.73 8.50
C THR A 211 -12.25 4.28 8.32
N ILE A 212 -11.14 4.05 7.61
CA ILE A 212 -10.55 2.71 7.46
C ILE A 212 -10.13 2.16 8.83
N SER A 213 -9.50 2.98 9.66
CA SER A 213 -9.06 2.56 10.99
C SER A 213 -10.24 2.18 11.89
N ALA A 214 -11.33 2.94 11.84
CA ALA A 214 -12.55 2.65 12.61
C ALA A 214 -13.17 1.30 12.22
N ASP A 215 -13.26 1.02 10.91
CA ASP A 215 -13.77 -0.25 10.38
C ASP A 215 -12.94 -1.45 10.87
N ILE A 216 -11.60 -1.35 10.75
CA ILE A 216 -10.68 -2.40 11.22
C ILE A 216 -10.82 -2.63 12.73
N ILE A 217 -10.89 -1.56 13.53
CA ILE A 217 -11.06 -1.67 14.99
C ILE A 217 -12.39 -2.35 15.32
N PHE A 218 -13.48 -1.98 14.62
CA PHE A 218 -14.79 -2.55 14.84
C PHE A 218 -14.83 -4.05 14.50
N HIS A 219 -14.22 -4.45 13.39
CA HIS A 219 -14.05 -5.85 13.01
C HIS A 219 -13.22 -6.63 14.03
N LEU A 220 -12.08 -6.08 14.48
CA LEU A 220 -11.23 -6.71 15.49
C LEU A 220 -11.95 -6.92 16.83
N TYR A 221 -12.80 -5.96 17.22
CA TYR A 221 -13.54 -6.06 18.48
C TYR A 221 -14.66 -7.10 18.40
N THR A 222 -15.40 -7.13 17.28
CA THR A 222 -16.53 -8.05 17.07
C THR A 222 -16.07 -9.51 17.01
N THR A 223 -15.03 -9.81 16.22
CA THR A 223 -14.49 -11.18 16.09
C THR A 223 -13.96 -11.73 17.43
N ARG A 224 -13.35 -10.88 18.27
CA ARG A 224 -12.91 -11.30 19.61
C ARG A 224 -14.08 -11.65 20.53
N SER A 225 -15.19 -10.92 20.43
CA SER A 225 -16.42 -11.18 21.20
C SER A 225 -17.04 -12.52 20.82
N GLU A 226 -17.12 -12.83 19.53
CA GLU A 226 -17.67 -14.10 19.02
C GLU A 226 -16.89 -15.31 19.54
N ILE A 227 -15.55 -15.27 19.48
CA ILE A 227 -14.69 -16.35 19.99
C ILE A 227 -14.93 -16.59 21.49
N SER A 228 -15.03 -15.52 22.28
CA SER A 228 -15.31 -15.63 23.71
C SER A 228 -16.69 -16.21 23.97
N ASN A 229 -17.71 -15.82 23.20
CA ASN A 229 -19.07 -16.34 23.37
C ASN A 229 -19.17 -17.82 23.02
N ILE A 230 -18.58 -18.25 21.91
CA ILE A 230 -18.51 -19.66 21.52
C ILE A 230 -17.80 -20.48 22.61
N LYS A 231 -16.67 -19.99 23.13
CA LYS A 231 -15.94 -20.67 24.21
C LYS A 231 -16.78 -20.80 25.49
N LYS A 232 -17.56 -19.78 25.84
CA LYS A 232 -18.49 -19.82 26.98
C LYS A 232 -19.60 -20.85 26.77
N GLU A 233 -20.20 -20.91 25.58
CA GLU A 233 -21.23 -21.89 25.26
C GLU A 233 -20.70 -23.33 25.32
N ILE A 234 -19.52 -23.59 24.73
CA ILE A 234 -18.84 -24.90 24.83
C ILE A 234 -18.63 -25.28 26.30
N ARG A 235 -18.13 -24.34 27.12
CA ARG A 235 -17.90 -24.59 28.55
C ARG A 235 -19.18 -24.85 29.31
N LYS A 236 -20.25 -24.10 29.02
CA LYS A 236 -21.56 -24.29 29.65
C LYS A 236 -22.10 -25.69 29.38
N GLN A 237 -22.14 -26.11 28.12
CA GLN A 237 -22.60 -27.45 27.74
C GLN A 237 -21.71 -28.56 28.33
N TYR A 238 -20.38 -28.34 28.35
CA TYR A 238 -19.46 -29.28 28.96
C TYR A 238 -19.74 -29.49 30.46
N LEU A 239 -19.94 -28.40 31.21
CA LEU A 239 -20.21 -28.45 32.65
C LEU A 239 -21.60 -29.00 32.98
N GLU A 240 -22.59 -28.85 32.08
CA GLU A 240 -23.89 -29.52 32.18
C GLU A 240 -23.74 -31.05 32.08
N LEU A 241 -22.87 -31.54 31.18
CA LEU A 241 -22.60 -32.97 31.01
C LEU A 241 -21.69 -33.55 32.12
N TYR A 242 -20.72 -32.78 32.61
CA TYR A 242 -19.73 -33.23 33.61
C TYR A 242 -19.56 -32.25 34.79
N PRO A 243 -20.54 -32.15 35.71
CA PRO A 243 -20.56 -31.15 36.78
C PRO A 243 -19.40 -31.27 37.80
N GLN A 244 -18.78 -32.45 37.88
CA GLN A 244 -17.70 -32.75 38.83
C GLN A 244 -16.33 -32.23 38.37
N GLU A 245 -16.18 -31.87 37.09
CA GLU A 245 -14.91 -31.43 36.52
C GLU A 245 -14.78 -29.90 36.47
N LYS A 246 -14.34 -29.31 37.59
CA LYS A 246 -14.29 -27.84 37.74
C LYS A 246 -13.13 -27.14 37.03
N ASN A 247 -12.04 -27.87 36.74
CA ASN A 247 -10.85 -27.33 36.11
C ASN A 247 -10.55 -28.02 34.78
N VAL A 248 -11.00 -27.40 33.68
CA VAL A 248 -10.76 -27.88 32.33
C VAL A 248 -10.14 -26.76 31.50
N VAL A 249 -8.95 -27.04 30.95
CA VAL A 249 -8.14 -26.12 30.15
C VAL A 249 -8.61 -26.11 28.69
N ASN A 250 -9.06 -27.26 28.18
CA ASN A 250 -9.64 -27.40 26.86
C ASN A 250 -10.79 -28.41 26.89
N GLU A 251 -12.01 -27.88 26.81
CA GLU A 251 -13.26 -28.62 26.91
C GLU A 251 -13.46 -29.57 25.72
N TYR A 252 -13.02 -29.19 24.52
CA TYR A 252 -13.15 -30.00 23.30
C TYR A 252 -12.33 -31.30 23.36
N TYR A 253 -11.04 -31.21 23.67
CA TYR A 253 -10.17 -32.39 23.74
C TYR A 253 -10.63 -33.36 24.84
N LYS A 254 -11.14 -32.82 25.95
CA LYS A 254 -11.59 -33.67 27.06
C LYS A 254 -12.89 -34.39 26.75
N LEU A 255 -13.82 -33.72 26.07
CA LEU A 255 -15.03 -34.36 25.55
C LEU A 255 -14.69 -35.47 24.54
N GLN A 256 -13.72 -35.23 23.65
CA GLN A 256 -13.24 -36.23 22.70
C GLN A 256 -12.66 -37.46 23.41
N SER A 257 -11.91 -37.24 24.51
CA SER A 257 -11.39 -38.33 25.34
C SER A 257 -12.51 -39.14 25.99
N HIS A 258 -13.51 -38.47 26.57
CA HIS A 258 -14.68 -39.13 27.17
C HIS A 258 -15.46 -39.94 26.14
N PHE A 259 -15.66 -39.40 24.93
CA PHE A 259 -16.36 -40.10 23.86
C PHE A 259 -15.61 -41.37 23.43
N LYS A 260 -14.28 -41.29 23.32
CA LYS A 260 -13.44 -42.46 23.03
C LYS A 260 -13.54 -43.51 24.14
N GLU A 261 -13.48 -43.09 25.40
CA GLU A 261 -13.63 -44.01 26.53
C GLU A 261 -15.00 -44.69 26.54
N LEU A 262 -16.08 -43.95 26.23
CA LEU A 262 -17.42 -44.52 26.13
C LEU A 262 -17.53 -45.54 24.98
N ILE A 263 -16.92 -45.27 23.83
CA ILE A 263 -16.83 -46.22 22.72
C ILE A 263 -16.06 -47.47 23.14
N ASP A 264 -14.90 -47.29 23.76
CA ASP A 264 -14.06 -48.40 24.21
C ASP A 264 -14.82 -49.25 25.23
N ARG A 265 -15.49 -48.64 26.22
CA ARG A 265 -16.38 -49.34 27.18
C ARG A 265 -17.51 -50.08 26.49
N ASN A 266 -18.16 -49.46 25.51
CA ASN A 266 -19.24 -50.10 24.76
C ASN A 266 -18.73 -51.28 23.92
N SER A 267 -17.50 -51.22 23.40
CA SER A 267 -16.90 -52.32 22.61
C SER A 267 -16.65 -53.58 23.44
N TYR A 268 -16.47 -53.46 24.76
CA TYR A 268 -16.42 -54.63 25.66
C TYR A 268 -17.79 -55.27 25.89
N LEU A 269 -18.87 -54.51 25.73
CA LEU A 269 -20.26 -54.95 25.94
C LEU A 269 -20.99 -55.30 24.62
N SER A 270 -20.46 -54.85 23.49
CA SER A 270 -21.04 -55.03 22.16
C SER A 270 -20.27 -56.11 21.40
N GLY A 271 -20.95 -57.21 21.07
CA GLY A 271 -20.42 -58.23 20.16
C GLY A 271 -20.98 -59.63 20.39
N ILE A 272 -21.52 -59.93 21.57
CA ILE A 272 -22.41 -61.08 21.83
C ILE A 272 -23.29 -60.67 23.00
N SER A 273 -24.62 -60.67 22.83
CA SER A 273 -25.51 -60.48 23.99
C SER A 273 -25.38 -61.68 24.92
N CYS A 274 -24.57 -61.53 25.98
CA CYS A 274 -24.31 -62.59 26.96
C CYS A 274 -25.60 -63.25 27.45
N LEU A 275 -26.63 -62.43 27.71
CA LEU A 275 -27.92 -62.91 28.17
C LEU A 275 -28.65 -63.74 27.11
N ASN A 276 -28.65 -63.29 25.85
CA ASN A 276 -29.27 -64.04 24.76
C ASN A 276 -28.53 -65.34 24.45
N THR A 277 -27.20 -65.32 24.50
CA THR A 277 -26.37 -66.51 24.27
C THR A 277 -26.56 -67.53 25.39
N LEU A 278 -26.59 -67.09 26.66
CA LEU A 278 -26.91 -67.99 27.78
C LEU A 278 -28.32 -68.58 27.64
N ARG A 279 -29.31 -67.78 27.25
CA ARG A 279 -30.68 -68.26 26.99
C ARG A 279 -30.71 -69.30 25.87
N LEU A 280 -30.04 -69.03 24.76
CA LEU A 280 -29.95 -69.94 23.61
C LEU A 280 -29.27 -71.25 24.00
N LEU A 281 -28.12 -71.18 24.67
CA LEU A 281 -27.41 -72.36 25.17
C LEU A 281 -28.26 -73.18 26.15
N SER A 282 -29.12 -72.52 26.94
CA SER A 282 -30.05 -73.19 27.86
C SER A 282 -31.19 -73.93 27.15
N GLN A 283 -31.56 -73.52 25.93
CA GLN A 283 -32.68 -74.11 25.18
C GLN A 283 -32.23 -75.22 24.22
N LEU A 284 -30.93 -75.42 24.03
CA LEU A 284 -30.40 -76.52 23.22
C LEU A 284 -30.78 -77.88 23.83
N GLU A 285 -31.23 -78.83 23.00
CA GLU A 285 -31.47 -80.21 23.43
C GLU A 285 -30.14 -80.87 23.84
N ARG A 286 -29.91 -81.01 25.16
CA ARG A 286 -28.70 -81.65 25.71
C ARG A 286 -29.02 -83.11 26.00
N ARG A 287 -28.88 -83.99 25.00
CA ARG A 287 -29.19 -85.43 25.18
C ARG A 287 -28.17 -86.18 26.04
N SER A 288 -26.98 -85.62 26.28
CA SER A 288 -26.02 -86.06 27.32
C SER A 288 -24.82 -85.11 27.53
N ALA A 289 -24.82 -83.92 26.91
CA ALA A 289 -23.66 -83.03 26.90
C ALA A 289 -23.67 -82.01 28.07
N ILE A 290 -22.52 -81.82 28.70
CA ILE A 290 -22.31 -80.88 29.81
C ILE A 290 -21.37 -79.77 29.34
N PHE A 291 -21.74 -78.52 29.60
CA PHE A 291 -20.89 -77.35 29.31
C PHE A 291 -20.15 -76.94 30.58
N ASN A 292 -18.83 -76.89 30.49
CA ASN A 292 -17.94 -76.62 31.63
C ASN A 292 -17.45 -75.18 31.63
N GLU A 293 -17.21 -74.59 30.45
CA GLU A 293 -16.65 -73.25 30.32
C GLU A 293 -17.27 -72.52 29.12
N LEU A 294 -17.58 -71.24 29.33
CA LEU A 294 -18.10 -70.34 28.31
C LEU A 294 -17.28 -69.04 28.33
N ILE A 295 -16.63 -68.74 27.21
CA ILE A 295 -15.84 -67.51 27.04
C ILE A 295 -16.49 -66.71 25.91
N ILE A 296 -16.83 -65.46 26.21
CA ILE A 296 -17.45 -64.52 25.28
C ILE A 296 -16.57 -63.27 25.23
N GLU A 297 -15.88 -63.06 24.11
CA GLU A 297 -14.96 -61.93 23.94
C GLU A 297 -15.00 -61.38 22.52
N LYS A 298 -15.22 -60.06 22.38
CA LYS A 298 -15.09 -59.32 21.11
C LYS A 298 -15.80 -59.98 19.92
N GLY A 299 -17.01 -60.50 20.13
CA GLY A 299 -17.78 -61.15 19.07
C GLY A 299 -17.53 -62.64 18.87
N ASN A 300 -16.64 -63.25 19.66
CA ASN A 300 -16.34 -64.68 19.60
C ASN A 300 -16.89 -65.41 20.82
N LEU A 301 -17.51 -66.55 20.56
CA LEU A 301 -18.00 -67.52 21.53
C LEU A 301 -17.05 -68.73 21.55
N THR A 302 -16.50 -69.06 22.70
CA THR A 302 -15.80 -70.34 22.91
C THR A 302 -16.53 -71.14 23.97
N LEU A 303 -16.99 -72.32 23.59
CA LEU A 303 -17.73 -73.25 24.44
C LEU A 303 -16.90 -74.51 24.65
N LYS A 304 -16.63 -74.85 25.91
CA LYS A 304 -15.98 -76.13 26.26
C LYS A 304 -16.93 -77.01 27.03
N GLY A 305 -16.91 -78.31 26.74
CA GLY A 305 -17.77 -79.27 27.40
C GLY A 305 -17.36 -80.71 27.20
N GLU A 306 -18.21 -81.60 27.68
CA GLU A 306 -18.10 -83.06 27.56
C GLU A 306 -19.36 -83.63 26.93
N ALA A 307 -19.21 -84.61 26.05
CA ALA A 307 -20.31 -85.34 25.42
C ALA A 307 -19.98 -86.85 25.34
N ASP A 308 -20.97 -87.72 25.15
CA ASP A 308 -20.75 -89.17 25.18
C ASP A 308 -20.08 -89.68 23.90
N ASN A 309 -20.30 -89.02 22.76
CA ASN A 309 -19.73 -89.41 21.47
C ASN A 309 -19.54 -88.21 20.52
N LEU A 310 -18.84 -88.43 19.40
CA LEU A 310 -18.56 -87.37 18.40
C LEU A 310 -19.83 -86.85 17.72
N ASN A 311 -20.83 -87.71 17.56
CA ASN A 311 -22.10 -87.36 16.92
C ASN A 311 -22.86 -86.31 17.75
N ASP A 312 -22.82 -86.42 19.08
CA ASP A 312 -23.43 -85.44 19.98
C ASP A 312 -22.76 -84.06 19.87
N ILE A 313 -21.42 -84.02 19.75
CA ILE A 313 -20.67 -82.77 19.53
C ILE A 313 -21.06 -82.15 18.19
N GLN A 314 -21.19 -82.98 17.15
CA GLN A 314 -21.55 -82.53 15.82
C GLN A 314 -22.96 -81.93 15.78
N GLN A 315 -23.92 -82.53 16.49
CA GLN A 315 -25.27 -81.97 16.64
C GLN A 315 -25.29 -80.63 17.38
N ILE A 316 -24.43 -80.46 18.39
CA ILE A 316 -24.27 -79.17 19.09
C ILE A 316 -23.72 -78.11 18.13
N LYS A 317 -22.69 -78.45 17.35
CA LYS A 317 -22.15 -77.57 16.30
C LYS A 317 -23.24 -77.17 15.29
N ASP A 318 -24.03 -78.12 14.81
CA ASP A 318 -25.09 -77.86 13.83
C ASP A 318 -26.19 -76.97 14.42
N SER A 319 -26.52 -77.16 15.70
CA SER A 319 -27.50 -76.34 16.41
C SER A 319 -27.00 -74.91 16.64
N LEU A 320 -25.71 -74.74 16.98
CA LEU A 320 -25.08 -73.43 17.10
C LEU A 320 -24.97 -72.71 15.74
N SER A 321 -24.75 -73.46 14.65
CA SER A 321 -24.65 -72.91 13.29
C SER A 321 -25.94 -72.23 12.78
N ARG A 322 -27.08 -72.45 13.45
CA ARG A 322 -28.33 -71.74 13.14
C ARG A 322 -28.24 -70.25 13.49
N ASN A 323 -27.62 -69.93 14.63
CA ASN A 323 -27.63 -68.59 15.21
C ASN A 323 -26.25 -67.91 15.23
N PHE A 324 -25.18 -68.67 14.99
CA PHE A 324 -23.81 -68.17 14.94
C PHE A 324 -23.17 -68.47 13.57
N GLU A 325 -22.20 -67.65 13.19
CA GLU A 325 -21.34 -67.84 12.03
C GLU A 325 -20.03 -68.52 12.43
N ASN A 326 -19.33 -69.11 11.45
CA ASN A 326 -18.00 -69.71 11.64
C ASN A 326 -17.90 -70.70 12.82
N VAL A 327 -18.93 -71.55 12.99
CA VAL A 327 -18.95 -72.55 14.06
C VAL A 327 -18.02 -73.71 13.71
N VAL A 328 -16.95 -73.88 14.49
CA VAL A 328 -15.91 -74.90 14.26
C VAL A 328 -15.66 -75.67 15.55
N ILE A 329 -15.51 -77.00 15.44
CA ILE A 329 -14.98 -77.83 16.52
C ILE A 329 -13.46 -77.65 16.49
N SER A 330 -12.95 -76.84 17.41
CA SER A 330 -11.54 -76.47 17.50
C SER A 330 -10.66 -77.56 18.13
N ASP A 331 -11.22 -78.37 19.04
CA ASP A 331 -10.53 -79.51 19.66
C ASP A 331 -11.56 -80.57 20.09
N SER A 332 -11.19 -81.85 20.00
CA SER A 332 -11.99 -82.98 20.52
C SER A 332 -11.07 -84.11 20.99
N LYS A 333 -11.15 -84.50 22.27
CA LYS A 333 -10.27 -85.50 22.89
C LYS A 333 -11.05 -86.45 23.81
N SER A 334 -10.67 -87.73 23.84
CA SER A 334 -11.26 -88.71 24.77
C SER A 334 -10.78 -88.47 26.20
N SER A 335 -11.70 -88.53 27.15
CA SER A 335 -11.45 -88.43 28.60
C SER A 335 -11.41 -89.82 29.24
N LEU A 336 -10.78 -89.93 30.42
CA LEU A 336 -10.62 -91.17 31.20
C LEU A 336 -11.94 -91.81 31.63
N GLN A 337 -13.06 -91.06 31.57
CA GLN A 337 -14.40 -91.51 31.97
C GLN A 337 -15.27 -91.95 30.77
N ASN A 338 -14.65 -92.32 29.64
CA ASN A 338 -15.35 -92.77 28.43
C ASN A 338 -16.28 -91.71 27.80
N LYS A 339 -16.02 -90.44 28.08
CA LYS A 339 -16.65 -89.25 27.46
C LYS A 339 -15.65 -88.52 26.57
N MET A 340 -16.11 -87.64 25.70
CA MET A 340 -15.29 -86.80 24.85
C MET A 340 -15.36 -85.34 25.25
N LEU A 341 -14.21 -84.74 25.57
CA LEU A 341 -14.03 -83.31 25.76
C LEU A 341 -14.05 -82.60 24.40
N PHE A 342 -14.72 -81.47 24.31
CA PHE A 342 -14.80 -80.67 23.10
C PHE A 342 -14.62 -79.19 23.36
N THR A 343 -14.09 -78.48 22.37
CA THR A 343 -14.09 -77.02 22.31
C THR A 343 -14.70 -76.58 20.99
N ILE A 344 -15.80 -75.84 21.04
CA ILE A 344 -16.44 -75.22 19.87
C ILE A 344 -16.22 -73.72 19.91
N THR A 345 -15.72 -73.16 18.81
CA THR A 345 -15.59 -71.72 18.60
C THR A 345 -16.64 -71.27 17.59
N ALA A 346 -17.27 -70.13 17.83
CA ALA A 346 -18.27 -69.54 16.97
C ALA A 346 -18.18 -68.00 16.99
N GLN A 347 -18.73 -67.34 15.98
CA GLN A 347 -18.77 -65.88 15.87
C GLN A 347 -20.23 -65.41 15.81
N GLU A 348 -20.54 -64.25 16.41
CA GLU A 348 -21.87 -63.67 16.26
C GLU A 348 -22.14 -63.38 14.78
N LYS A 349 -23.32 -63.78 14.30
CA LYS A 349 -23.79 -63.33 12.99
C LYS A 349 -23.90 -61.82 13.02
N LYS A 350 -23.17 -61.11 12.17
CA LYS A 350 -23.40 -59.68 11.98
C LYS A 350 -24.81 -59.54 11.42
N LEU A 351 -25.71 -58.95 12.20
CA LEU A 351 -26.93 -58.38 11.65
C LEU A 351 -26.47 -57.27 10.69
N GLU A 352 -26.67 -57.45 9.38
CA GLU A 352 -26.57 -56.35 8.41
C GLU A 352 -27.57 -55.23 8.72
#